data_AF-A0A6P0IXG7-F1
#
_entry.id   AF-A0A6P0IXG7-F1
#
_cell.length_a   1.000
_cell.length_b   1.000
_cell.length_c   1.000
_cell.angle_alpha   90.00
_cell.angle_beta   90.00
_cell.angle_gamma   90.00
#
_symmetry.space_group_name_H-M   'P 1'
#
loop_
_entity.id
_entity.type
_entity.pdbx_description
1 polymer ?
#
loop_
_entity_poly.entity_id
_entity_poly.type
_entity_poly.pdbx_seq_one_letter_code
_entity_poly.pdbx_strand_id
1 'polypeptide(L)'
;MGFYNSRPIPEGFTLKSVTVRRKARGWFVSLQIEDKSVPTTPVKDKSEIKPQRVKGCDLGINKLISISNGRTIANPAKQKSFRCRERRLKLRQKAASRKRKGSNNRGKSYARVASLHERITNKRSAYHWDVANQLVDGTDALVQGYFILKSCLSVSRLKEQIR
;
A
#
# COMPACT_ATOMS: atom_id res chain seq x y z
N MET A 1 4.10 -28.10 -0.16
CA MET A 1 3.76 -26.68 0.08
C MET A 1 4.98 -26.06 0.73
N GLY A 2 5.65 -25.10 0.09
CA GLY A 2 6.89 -24.54 0.64
C GLY A 2 6.60 -23.51 1.73
N PHE A 3 7.26 -23.62 2.88
CA PHE A 3 7.31 -22.56 3.87
C PHE A 3 8.35 -21.53 3.41
N TYR A 4 7.93 -20.26 3.30
CA TYR A 4 8.83 -19.16 3.01
C TYR A 4 9.02 -18.35 4.28
N ASN A 5 10.22 -18.44 4.87
CA ASN A 5 10.59 -17.58 5.98
C ASN A 5 11.14 -16.26 5.43
N SER A 6 10.51 -15.13 5.77
CA SER A 6 10.97 -13.83 5.30
C SER A 6 12.25 -13.40 6.01
N ARG A 7 12.37 -13.66 7.32
CA ARG A 7 13.51 -13.30 8.18
C ARG A 7 13.56 -14.25 9.39
N PRO A 8 14.75 -14.63 9.90
CA PRO A 8 14.84 -15.32 11.18
C PRO A 8 14.32 -14.44 12.32
N ILE A 9 13.81 -15.07 13.38
CA ILE A 9 13.43 -14.36 14.61
C ILE A 9 14.72 -14.07 15.36
N PRO A 10 15.06 -12.80 15.64
CA PRO A 10 16.29 -12.49 16.36
C PRO A 10 16.18 -12.88 17.85
N GLU A 11 17.32 -13.12 18.48
CA GLU A 11 17.41 -13.46 19.90
C GLU A 11 17.12 -12.23 20.79
N GLY A 12 16.51 -12.45 21.96
CA GLY A 12 16.21 -11.39 22.94
C GLY A 12 14.87 -10.67 22.76
N PHE A 13 14.04 -11.08 21.80
CA PHE A 13 12.74 -10.48 21.53
C PHE A 13 11.60 -11.24 22.20
N THR A 14 10.60 -10.52 22.73
CA THR A 14 9.38 -11.12 23.27
C THR A 14 8.29 -11.19 22.20
N LEU A 15 7.70 -12.37 21.99
CA LEU A 15 6.59 -12.53 21.05
C LEU A 15 5.30 -11.97 21.68
N LYS A 16 4.70 -10.95 21.06
CA LYS A 16 3.44 -10.33 21.53
C LYS A 16 2.20 -10.93 20.90
N SER A 17 2.18 -11.07 19.58
CA SER A 17 0.99 -11.54 18.88
C SER A 17 1.33 -12.28 17.59
N VAL A 18 0.45 -13.19 17.21
CA VAL A 18 0.54 -13.93 15.94
C VAL A 18 -0.74 -13.68 15.15
N THR A 19 -0.61 -13.10 13.96
CA THR A 19 -1.73 -12.91 13.05
C THR A 19 -1.62 -13.90 11.90
N VAL A 20 -2.57 -14.83 11.81
CA VAL A 20 -2.70 -15.76 10.68
C VAL A 20 -3.77 -15.22 9.72
N ARG A 21 -3.42 -15.06 8.45
CA ARG A 21 -4.32 -14.53 7.42
C ARG A 21 -4.26 -15.35 6.14
N ARG A 22 -5.42 -15.76 5.64
CA ARG A 22 -5.55 -16.38 4.32
C ARG A 22 -5.67 -15.29 3.24
N LYS A 23 -4.80 -15.31 2.24
CA LYS A 23 -4.90 -14.51 1.01
C LYS A 23 -5.07 -15.43 -0.20
N ALA A 24 -5.14 -14.84 -1.40
CA ALA A 24 -5.39 -15.59 -2.63
C ALA A 24 -4.27 -16.57 -2.98
N ARG A 25 -3.01 -16.26 -2.59
CA ARG A 25 -1.85 -17.12 -2.85
C ARG A 25 -1.58 -18.17 -1.77
N GLY A 26 -2.18 -18.06 -0.60
CA GLY A 26 -1.91 -18.97 0.51
C GLY A 26 -2.13 -18.34 1.88
N TRP A 27 -1.62 -19.02 2.89
CA TRP A 27 -1.62 -18.57 4.27
C TRP A 27 -0.39 -17.72 4.55
N PHE A 28 -0.58 -16.66 5.34
CA PHE A 28 0.46 -15.76 5.79
C PHE A 28 0.40 -15.71 7.32
N VAL A 29 1.57 -15.77 7.95
CA VAL A 29 1.73 -15.61 9.40
C VAL A 29 2.57 -14.36 9.63
N SER A 30 2.06 -13.43 10.44
CA SER A 30 2.79 -12.24 10.89
C SER A 30 3.03 -12.37 12.39
N LEU A 31 4.28 -12.27 12.80
CA LEU A 31 4.70 -12.28 14.19
C LEU A 31 4.97 -10.85 14.62
N GLN A 32 4.28 -10.38 15.64
CA GLN A 32 4.60 -9.13 16.32
C GLN A 32 5.52 -9.44 17.48
N ILE A 33 6.72 -8.91 17.42
CA ILE A 33 7.75 -9.05 18.45
C ILE A 33 8.00 -7.69 19.09
N GLU A 34 8.32 -7.68 20.37
CA GLU A 34 8.77 -6.51 21.11
C GLU A 34 10.26 -6.60 21.39
N ASP A 35 10.91 -5.47 21.21
CA ASP A 35 12.31 -5.25 21.53
C ASP A 35 12.39 -4.12 22.56
N LYS A 36 12.91 -4.42 23.75
CA LYS A 36 13.12 -3.42 24.80
C LYS A 36 14.40 -2.61 24.62
N SER A 37 15.29 -3.04 23.71
CA SER A 37 16.56 -2.38 23.42
C SER A 37 16.43 -1.24 22.41
N VAL A 38 15.37 -1.23 21.60
CA VAL A 38 15.13 -0.14 20.63
C VAL A 38 14.82 1.14 21.41
N PRO A 39 15.70 2.16 21.35
CA PRO A 39 15.45 3.42 22.03
C PRO A 39 14.22 4.09 21.41
N THR A 40 13.44 4.79 22.24
CA THR A 40 12.40 5.68 21.74
C THR A 40 13.04 6.69 20.80
N THR A 41 12.55 6.79 19.56
CA THR A 41 13.07 7.76 18.59
C THR A 41 13.03 9.16 19.20
N PRO A 42 14.18 9.84 19.36
CA PRO A 42 14.21 11.16 19.97
C PRO A 42 13.47 12.13 19.06
N VAL A 43 12.52 12.86 19.65
CA VAL A 43 11.83 13.96 18.96
C VAL A 43 12.81 15.13 18.94
N LYS A 44 13.21 15.55 17.73
CA LYS A 44 14.08 16.72 17.58
C LYS A 44 13.34 17.98 18.03
N ASP A 45 13.99 18.78 18.85
CA ASP A 45 13.50 20.12 19.16
C ASP A 45 13.59 21.04 17.94
N LYS A 46 12.78 22.11 17.93
CA LYS A 46 12.75 23.07 16.80
C LYS A 46 14.11 23.66 16.47
N SER A 47 14.98 23.81 17.48
CA SER A 47 16.36 24.30 17.36
C SER A 47 17.30 23.32 16.63
N GLU A 48 16.97 22.02 16.61
CA GLU A 48 17.78 20.97 15.99
C GLU A 48 17.39 20.69 14.52
N ILE A 49 16.23 21.21 14.09
CA ILE A 49 15.71 21.04 12.73
C ILE A 49 16.47 21.98 11.79
N LYS A 50 17.24 21.40 10.86
CA LYS A 50 17.93 22.19 9.82
C LYS A 50 16.93 22.56 8.73
N PRO A 51 16.72 23.86 8.41
CA PRO A 51 15.77 24.29 7.38
C PRO A 51 15.99 23.61 6.01
N GLN A 52 17.25 23.34 5.65
CA GLN A 52 17.63 22.68 4.38
C GLN A 52 17.21 21.20 4.35
N ARG A 53 16.94 20.60 5.51
CA ARG A 53 16.49 19.20 5.66
C ARG A 53 14.99 19.09 5.90
N VAL A 54 14.25 20.20 5.76
CA VAL A 54 12.79 20.23 5.77
C VAL A 54 12.30 20.08 4.34
N LYS A 55 11.43 19.09 4.09
CA LYS A 55 10.84 18.84 2.77
C LYS A 55 9.34 19.05 2.83
N GLY A 56 8.84 20.03 2.07
CA GLY A 56 7.41 20.17 1.81
C GLY A 56 6.97 19.17 0.75
N CYS A 57 5.91 18.42 1.02
CA CYS A 57 5.36 17.41 0.11
C CYS A 57 3.89 17.71 -0.21
N ASP A 58 3.56 17.67 -1.50
CA ASP A 58 2.19 17.73 -1.98
C ASP A 58 1.84 16.42 -2.70
N LEU A 59 0.75 15.77 -2.29
CA LEU A 59 0.29 14.51 -2.90
C LEU A 59 -0.64 14.79 -4.07
N GLY A 60 -0.36 14.18 -5.22
CA GLY A 60 -1.14 14.41 -6.44
C GLY A 60 -1.66 13.15 -7.11
N ILE A 61 -2.67 13.34 -7.98
CA ILE A 61 -3.17 12.30 -8.88
C ILE A 61 -2.23 12.16 -10.08
N ASN A 62 -1.73 13.30 -10.59
CA ASN A 62 -0.91 13.33 -11.81
C ASN A 62 0.53 12.88 -11.58
N LYS A 63 1.12 13.32 -10.48
CA LYS A 63 2.42 12.94 -9.93
C LYS A 63 2.13 12.49 -8.50
N LEU A 64 2.76 11.42 -8.03
CA LEU A 64 2.47 10.89 -6.70
C LEU A 64 2.77 11.95 -5.63
N ILE A 65 3.97 12.54 -5.70
CA ILE A 65 4.46 13.55 -4.75
C ILE A 65 5.20 14.64 -5.52
N SER A 66 4.93 15.91 -5.19
CA SER A 66 5.76 17.06 -5.55
C SER A 66 6.48 17.55 -4.30
N ILE A 67 7.79 17.72 -4.38
CA ILE A 67 8.63 18.11 -3.24
C ILE A 67 9.04 19.58 -3.40
N SER A 68 9.15 20.32 -2.30
CA SER A 68 9.53 21.74 -2.27
C SER A 68 10.86 22.07 -2.96
N ASN A 69 11.76 21.09 -3.12
CA ASN A 69 13.02 21.22 -3.88
C ASN A 69 12.84 21.08 -5.41
N GLY A 70 11.61 21.11 -5.92
CA GLY A 70 11.27 20.99 -7.34
C GLY A 70 11.27 19.55 -7.87
N ARG A 71 11.73 18.56 -7.09
CA ARG A 71 11.68 17.14 -7.51
C ARG A 71 10.24 16.63 -7.46
N THR A 72 9.93 15.71 -8.37
CA THR A 72 8.62 15.06 -8.37
C THR A 72 8.74 13.55 -8.55
N ILE A 73 7.84 12.81 -7.89
CA ILE A 73 7.78 11.36 -7.92
C ILE A 73 6.59 10.95 -8.77
N ALA A 74 6.82 10.08 -9.76
CA ALA A 74 5.79 9.66 -10.69
C ALA A 74 4.70 8.83 -10.00
N ASN A 75 3.45 8.97 -10.44
CA ASN A 75 2.38 8.10 -9.96
C ASN A 75 2.54 6.68 -10.56
N PRO A 76 2.63 5.61 -9.73
CA PRO A 76 2.78 4.25 -10.23
C PRO A 76 1.63 3.83 -11.16
N ALA A 77 0.42 4.37 -10.99
CA ALA A 77 -0.71 4.12 -11.88
C ALA A 77 -0.46 4.54 -13.33
N LYS A 78 0.39 5.55 -13.56
CA LYS A 78 0.75 6.02 -14.91
C LYS A 78 1.82 5.16 -15.58
N GLN A 79 2.55 4.33 -14.81
CA GLN A 79 3.60 3.48 -15.36
C GLN A 79 3.00 2.38 -16.25
N LYS A 80 3.65 2.10 -17.40
CA LYS A 80 3.22 1.06 -18.36
C LYS A 80 2.97 -0.30 -17.69
N SER A 81 3.83 -0.69 -16.75
CA SER A 81 3.76 -1.98 -16.06
C SER A 81 2.48 -2.14 -15.22
N PHE A 82 2.05 -1.09 -14.51
CA PHE A 82 0.80 -1.10 -13.73
C PHE A 82 -0.42 -1.09 -14.65
N ARG A 83 -0.45 -0.22 -15.66
CA ARG A 83 -1.54 -0.17 -16.65
C ARG A 83 -1.78 -1.52 -17.33
N CYS A 84 -0.72 -2.21 -17.74
CA CYS A 84 -0.83 -3.54 -18.34
C CYS A 84 -1.45 -4.57 -17.37
N ARG A 85 -1.06 -4.54 -16.10
CA ARG A 85 -1.60 -5.46 -15.06
C ARG A 85 -3.06 -5.15 -14.74
N GLU A 86 -3.41 -3.88 -14.67
CA GLU A 86 -4.76 -3.41 -14.39
C GLU A 86 -5.72 -3.72 -15.55
N ARG A 87 -5.28 -3.52 -16.80
CA ARG A 87 -6.01 -4.00 -18.00
C ARG A 87 -6.25 -5.51 -17.93
N ARG A 88 -5.21 -6.29 -17.59
CA ARG A 88 -5.32 -7.74 -17.44
C ARG A 88 -6.29 -8.14 -16.32
N LEU A 89 -6.29 -7.41 -15.21
CA LEU A 89 -7.24 -7.61 -14.11
C LEU A 89 -8.68 -7.40 -14.59
N LYS A 90 -8.94 -6.28 -15.28
CA LYS A 90 -10.27 -5.93 -15.82
C LYS A 90 -10.79 -6.99 -16.81
N LEU A 91 -9.93 -7.46 -17.71
CA LEU A 91 -10.27 -8.54 -18.65
C LEU A 91 -10.59 -9.86 -17.93
N ARG A 92 -9.80 -10.23 -16.91
CA ARG A 92 -10.05 -11.47 -16.13
C ARG A 92 -11.32 -11.37 -15.29
N GLN A 93 -11.62 -10.21 -14.71
CA GLN A 93 -12.87 -9.96 -13.99
C GLN A 93 -14.07 -10.13 -14.93
N LYS A 94 -14.02 -9.55 -16.14
CA LYS A 94 -15.07 -9.69 -17.16
C LYS A 94 -15.24 -11.15 -17.62
N ALA A 95 -14.15 -11.88 -17.81
CA ALA A 95 -14.21 -13.29 -18.17
C ALA A 95 -14.77 -14.16 -17.03
N ALA A 96 -14.46 -13.83 -15.77
CA ALA A 96 -14.97 -14.55 -14.61
C ALA A 96 -16.46 -14.29 -14.36
N SER A 97 -16.94 -13.06 -14.57
CA SER A 97 -18.36 -12.71 -14.37
C SER A 97 -19.29 -13.40 -15.37
N ARG A 98 -18.82 -13.63 -16.60
CA ARG A 98 -19.57 -14.33 -17.66
C ARG A 98 -19.71 -15.85 -17.45
N LYS A 99 -19.00 -16.44 -16.48
CA LYS A 99 -19.09 -17.88 -16.20
C LYS A 99 -20.33 -18.19 -15.36
N ARG A 100 -20.91 -19.39 -15.59
CA ARG A 100 -22.08 -19.88 -14.84
C ARG A 100 -21.87 -19.75 -13.33
N LYS A 101 -22.82 -19.06 -12.66
CA LYS A 101 -22.83 -18.89 -11.20
C LYS A 101 -22.76 -20.28 -10.52
N GLY A 102 -22.00 -20.39 -9.43
CA GLY A 102 -21.78 -21.66 -8.72
C GLY A 102 -20.87 -22.68 -9.42
N SER A 103 -20.50 -22.51 -10.69
CA SER A 103 -19.65 -23.49 -11.37
C SER A 103 -18.21 -23.51 -10.84
N ASN A 104 -17.59 -24.69 -10.81
CA ASN A 104 -16.17 -24.88 -10.48
C ASN A 104 -15.25 -24.01 -11.35
N ASN A 105 -15.61 -23.82 -12.63
CA ASN A 105 -14.87 -22.97 -13.56
C ASN A 105 -14.93 -21.48 -13.17
N ARG A 106 -16.05 -21.02 -12.62
CA ARG A 106 -16.18 -19.66 -12.09
C ARG A 106 -15.27 -19.49 -10.86
N GLY A 107 -15.30 -20.44 -9.92
CA GLY A 107 -14.41 -20.45 -8.76
C GLY A 107 -12.92 -20.38 -9.13
N LYS A 108 -12.47 -21.28 -10.03
CA LYS A 108 -11.10 -21.27 -10.58
C LYS A 108 -10.72 -19.92 -11.22
N SER A 109 -11.67 -19.25 -11.87
CA SER A 109 -11.43 -17.96 -12.53
C SER A 109 -11.32 -16.82 -11.55
N TYR A 110 -12.18 -16.76 -10.53
CA TYR A 110 -12.07 -15.76 -9.46
C TYR A 110 -10.82 -15.97 -8.61
N ALA A 111 -10.36 -17.20 -8.38
CA ALA A 111 -9.08 -17.46 -7.73
C ALA A 111 -7.90 -16.80 -8.50
N ARG A 112 -7.90 -16.88 -9.83
CA ARG A 112 -6.89 -16.22 -10.69
C ARG A 112 -7.00 -14.70 -10.66
N VAL A 113 -8.22 -14.15 -10.55
CA VAL A 113 -8.47 -12.71 -10.36
C VAL A 113 -7.89 -12.27 -9.02
N ALA A 114 -8.22 -12.96 -7.94
CA ALA A 114 -7.77 -12.64 -6.59
C ALA A 114 -6.23 -12.68 -6.49
N SER A 115 -5.59 -13.69 -7.09
CA SER A 115 -4.12 -13.78 -7.13
C SER A 115 -3.47 -12.62 -7.90
N LEU A 116 -4.05 -12.18 -9.01
CA LEU A 116 -3.54 -11.03 -9.76
C LEU A 116 -3.76 -9.71 -9.00
N HIS A 117 -4.93 -9.56 -8.38
CA HIS A 117 -5.24 -8.41 -7.53
C HIS A 117 -4.23 -8.28 -6.40
N GLU A 118 -3.98 -9.37 -5.66
CA GLU A 118 -2.98 -9.41 -4.59
C GLU A 118 -1.58 -8.99 -5.09
N ARG A 119 -1.15 -9.46 -6.26
CA ARG A 119 0.14 -9.08 -6.85
C ARG A 119 0.23 -7.58 -7.19
N ILE A 120 -0.86 -6.98 -7.68
CA ILE A 120 -0.91 -5.54 -7.99
C ILE A 120 -0.85 -4.74 -6.69
N THR A 121 -1.64 -5.12 -5.69
CA THR A 121 -1.64 -4.47 -4.37
C THR A 121 -0.25 -4.54 -3.73
N ASN A 122 0.38 -5.72 -3.67
CA ASN A 122 1.70 -5.87 -3.07
C ASN A 122 2.76 -5.03 -3.81
N LYS A 123 2.72 -4.97 -5.15
CA LYS A 123 3.66 -4.16 -5.93
C LYS A 123 3.45 -2.66 -5.72
N ARG A 124 2.20 -2.22 -5.55
CA ARG A 124 1.88 -0.83 -5.21
C ARG A 124 2.37 -0.48 -3.80
N SER A 125 2.16 -1.36 -2.82
CA SER A 125 2.66 -1.17 -1.46
C SER A 125 4.19 -1.11 -1.41
N ALA A 126 4.89 -1.98 -2.15
CA ALA A 126 6.35 -1.93 -2.26
C ALA A 126 6.82 -0.57 -2.81
N TYR A 127 6.21 -0.10 -3.89
CA TYR A 127 6.52 1.21 -4.46
C TYR A 127 6.33 2.35 -3.45
N HIS A 128 5.25 2.33 -2.66
CA HIS A 128 5.02 3.33 -1.63
C HIS A 128 6.07 3.29 -0.51
N TRP A 129 6.51 2.10 -0.09
CA TRP A 129 7.59 1.96 0.89
C TRP A 129 8.93 2.45 0.35
N ASP A 130 9.26 2.14 -0.90
CA ASP A 130 10.48 2.65 -1.53
C ASP A 130 10.49 4.18 -1.58
N VAL A 131 9.36 4.78 -1.94
CA VAL A 131 9.17 6.23 -1.94
C VAL A 131 9.25 6.81 -0.53
N ALA A 132 8.59 6.20 0.45
CA ALA A 132 8.64 6.65 1.84
C ALA A 132 10.08 6.66 2.36
N ASN A 133 10.84 5.58 2.12
CA ASN A 133 12.25 5.47 2.50
C ASN A 133 13.10 6.57 1.86
N GLN A 134 12.90 6.84 0.57
CA GLN A 134 13.59 7.93 -0.13
C GLN A 134 13.24 9.33 0.42
N LEU A 135 12.03 9.51 0.95
CA LEU A 135 11.58 10.78 1.51
C LEU A 135 12.11 11.01 2.90
N VAL A 136 12.12 9.99 3.77
CA VAL A 136 12.63 10.13 5.14
C VAL A 136 14.16 10.17 5.18
N ASP A 137 14.83 9.59 4.19
CA ASP A 137 16.29 9.62 4.12
C ASP A 137 16.82 11.05 4.02
N GLY A 138 17.73 11.37 4.94
CA GLY A 138 18.32 12.70 5.09
C GLY A 138 17.34 13.81 5.51
N THR A 139 16.11 13.51 5.91
CA THR A 139 15.08 14.52 6.23
C THR A 139 14.90 14.68 7.74
N ASP A 140 14.87 15.91 8.22
CA ASP A 140 14.62 16.22 9.63
C ASP A 140 13.12 16.41 9.90
N ALA A 141 12.40 17.00 8.94
CA ALA A 141 10.94 17.15 9.02
C ALA A 141 10.28 17.06 7.63
N LEU A 142 9.13 16.38 7.58
CA LEU A 142 8.24 16.34 6.42
C LEU A 142 7.02 17.20 6.70
N VAL A 143 6.75 18.17 5.84
CA VAL A 143 5.55 19.01 5.92
C VAL A 143 4.63 18.62 4.78
N GLN A 144 3.40 18.21 5.09
CA GLN A 144 2.43 17.82 4.07
C GLN A 144 1.36 18.90 3.91
N GLY A 145 1.13 19.33 2.68
CA GLY A 145 -0.03 20.16 2.33
C GLY A 145 -1.32 19.34 2.40
N TYR A 146 -2.37 19.90 3.02
CA TYR A 146 -3.70 19.29 3.01
C TYR A 146 -4.44 19.69 1.73
N PHE A 147 -4.68 18.73 0.83
CA PHE A 147 -5.58 18.91 -0.31
C PHE A 147 -6.98 18.40 0.07
N ILE A 148 -7.95 19.29 0.25
CA ILE A 148 -9.36 18.88 0.34
C ILE A 148 -9.84 18.64 -1.10
N LEU A 149 -9.87 17.39 -1.53
CA LEU A 149 -10.52 17.01 -2.79
C LEU A 149 -12.04 17.17 -2.65
N LYS A 150 -12.57 18.37 -2.96
CA LYS A 150 -14.01 18.67 -2.89
C LYS A 150 -14.83 18.19 -4.10
N SER A 151 -14.26 17.50 -5.08
CA SER A 151 -15.04 16.96 -6.21
C SER A 151 -14.39 15.73 -6.83
N CYS A 152 -14.96 14.54 -6.58
CA CYS A 152 -14.96 13.38 -7.49
C CYS A 152 -15.58 12.11 -6.85
N LEU A 153 -16.63 12.26 -6.06
CA LEU A 153 -17.53 11.15 -5.73
C LEU A 153 -18.96 11.62 -6.04
N SER A 154 -19.36 11.42 -7.30
CA SER A 154 -20.78 11.21 -7.61
C SER A 154 -21.17 9.89 -6.94
N VAL A 155 -21.53 9.97 -5.66
CA VAL A 155 -22.34 8.95 -5.01
C VAL A 155 -23.77 9.43 -5.21
N SER A 156 -24.43 8.84 -6.20
CA SER A 156 -25.88 8.87 -6.31
C SER A 156 -26.46 8.37 -4.99
N ARG A 157 -26.96 9.32 -4.20
CA ARG A 157 -27.70 9.08 -2.95
C ARG A 157 -28.99 8.35 -3.31
N LEU A 158 -28.98 7.02 -3.21
CA LEU A 158 -30.21 6.24 -3.14
C LEU A 158 -30.89 6.58 -1.81
N LYS A 159 -32.16 6.94 -1.93
CA LYS A 159 -33.04 7.50 -0.91
C LYS A 159 -33.18 6.54 0.28
N GLU A 160 -33.14 7.10 1.48
CA GLU A 160 -33.67 6.48 2.70
C GLU A 160 -35.17 6.24 2.52
N GLN A 161 -35.53 4.97 2.59
CA GLN A 161 -36.89 4.52 2.80
C GLN A 161 -36.79 3.27 3.66
N ILE A 162 -36.95 3.44 4.97
CA ILE A 162 -37.59 2.53 5.93
C ILE A 162 -37.80 3.38 7.19
N ARG A 163 -39.04 3.30 7.69
CA ARG A 163 -39.59 3.96 8.88
C ARG A 163 -38.81 3.65 10.16
#